data_AF-A0A493SU34-F1
#
_entry.id   AF-A0A493SU34-F1
#
_cell.length_a   1.000
_cell.length_b   1.000
_cell.length_c   1.000
_cell.angle_alpha   90.00
_cell.angle_beta   90.00
_cell.angle_gamma   90.00
#
_symmetry.space_group_name_H-M   'P 1'
#
loop_
_entity.id
_entity.type
_entity.pdbx_description
1 polymer ?
#
loop_
_entity_poly.entity_id
_entity_poly.type
_entity_poly.pdbx_seq_one_letter_code
_entity_poly.pdbx_strand_id
1 'polypeptide(L)'
;QGRSVVGGGNTEWGLTGPLFLPQVMLGGAWFTQAFGDPAAVTPATLLQRAQAAAQEQLGLAVAPARSILLLLQACIPQYTLGHWQRMERISRFLAEQRLPLSLVGASYAGVSVNDCIASAKAAVEQLLGG
;
A
#
# COMPACT_ATOMS: atom_id res chain seq x y z
N GLN A 1 -0.69 -12.94 5.69
CA GLN A 1 0.44 -13.85 6.00
C GLN A 1 1.49 -13.66 4.90
N GLY A 2 2.56 -12.92 5.19
CA GLY A 2 3.61 -12.61 4.21
C GLY A 2 4.61 -13.76 4.12
N ARG A 3 4.76 -14.36 2.93
CA ARG A 3 5.86 -15.29 2.65
C ARG A 3 7.00 -14.48 2.03
N SER A 4 8.08 -14.31 2.79
CA SER A 4 9.37 -13.84 2.28
C SER A 4 10.12 -15.03 1.71
N VAL A 5 10.50 -14.98 0.43
CA VAL A 5 11.38 -15.97 -0.20
C VAL A 5 12.75 -15.34 -0.32
N VAL A 6 13.74 -15.91 0.39
CA VAL A 6 15.15 -15.54 0.31
C VAL A 6 15.86 -16.63 -0.49
N GLY A 7 16.25 -16.32 -1.74
CA GLY A 7 17.15 -17.16 -2.51
C GLY A 7 18.60 -16.93 -2.07
N GLY A 8 19.24 -17.95 -1.51
CA GLY A 8 20.63 -17.90 -1.05
C GLY A 8 21.59 -18.55 -2.04
N GLY A 9 22.70 -17.86 -2.31
CA GLY A 9 23.90 -18.39 -2.98
C GLY A 9 25.11 -17.57 -2.52
N ASN A 10 26.09 -18.24 -1.90
CA ASN A 10 27.34 -17.66 -1.42
C ASN A 10 28.27 -17.30 -2.59
N THR A 11 28.73 -16.04 -2.67
CA THR A 11 30.09 -15.66 -3.10
C THR A 11 30.35 -14.17 -2.79
N GLU A 12 31.48 -13.92 -2.15
CA GLU A 12 32.24 -12.66 -1.93
C GLU A 12 31.68 -11.37 -2.57
N TRP A 13 31.25 -10.42 -1.72
CA TRP A 13 30.67 -9.14 -2.14
C TRP A 13 31.73 -8.11 -2.52
N GLY A 14 32.28 -8.26 -3.74
CA GLY A 14 32.97 -7.17 -4.43
C GLY A 14 31.97 -6.12 -4.93
N LEU A 15 31.52 -5.21 -4.06
CA LEU A 15 30.77 -4.01 -4.47
C LEU A 15 31.62 -2.77 -4.21
N THR A 16 32.50 -2.43 -5.15
CA THR A 16 33.36 -1.23 -5.12
C THR A 16 32.68 0.02 -5.70
N GLY A 17 31.34 0.09 -5.67
CA GLY A 17 30.56 1.22 -6.18
C GLY A 17 29.42 1.64 -5.24
N PRO A 18 28.79 2.82 -5.47
CA PRO A 18 27.70 3.31 -4.65
C PRO A 18 26.51 2.34 -4.68
N LEU A 19 25.97 2.01 -3.50
CA LEU A 19 24.81 1.15 -3.36
C LEU A 19 23.55 1.86 -3.88
N PHE A 20 22.91 1.28 -4.88
CA PHE A 20 21.67 1.79 -5.46
C PHE A 20 20.49 0.92 -5.02
N LEU A 21 19.47 1.53 -4.39
CA LEU A 21 18.32 0.84 -3.78
C LEU A 21 16.99 1.42 -4.33
N PRO A 22 16.62 1.11 -5.59
CA PRO A 22 15.37 1.59 -6.16
C PRO A 22 14.18 0.85 -5.54
N GLN A 23 13.09 1.58 -5.30
CA GLN A 23 11.80 1.00 -4.94
C GLN A 23 10.83 1.14 -6.10
N VAL A 24 10.35 0.01 -6.62
CA VAL A 24 9.33 -0.04 -7.66
C VAL A 24 7.99 -0.37 -7.03
N MET A 25 6.99 0.47 -7.26
CA MET A 25 5.61 0.22 -6.84
C MET A 25 4.83 -0.34 -8.03
N LEU A 26 4.31 -1.55 -7.90
CA LEU A 26 3.45 -2.18 -8.91
C LEU A 26 2.01 -2.28 -8.38
N GLY A 27 1.03 -1.86 -9.18
CA GLY A 27 -0.38 -2.08 -8.88
C GLY A 27 -1.26 -0.85 -9.05
N GLY A 28 -1.82 -0.38 -7.93
CA GLY A 28 -2.92 0.59 -7.93
C GLY A 28 -4.26 -0.05 -8.33
N ALA A 29 -5.22 0.77 -8.74
CA ALA A 29 -6.57 0.32 -9.14
C ALA A 29 -6.57 -0.68 -10.33
N TRP A 30 -5.45 -0.73 -11.06
CA TRP A 30 -5.27 -1.55 -12.27
C TRP A 30 -4.60 -2.90 -11.99
N PHE A 31 -4.21 -3.20 -10.74
CA PHE A 31 -3.46 -4.41 -10.41
C PHE A 31 -4.13 -5.68 -10.94
N THR A 32 -5.43 -5.84 -10.68
CA THR A 32 -6.17 -7.05 -11.09
C THR A 32 -6.26 -7.19 -12.60
N GLN A 33 -6.31 -6.08 -13.33
CA GLN A 33 -6.33 -6.09 -14.80
C GLN A 33 -4.95 -6.45 -15.38
N ALA A 34 -3.87 -5.99 -14.74
CA ALA A 34 -2.51 -6.20 -15.21
C ALA A 34 -1.92 -7.57 -14.80
N PHE A 35 -2.25 -8.06 -13.61
CA PHE A 35 -1.60 -9.24 -13.00
C PHE A 35 -2.58 -10.35 -12.58
N GLY A 36 -3.89 -10.11 -12.66
CA GLY A 36 -4.90 -11.05 -12.19
C GLY A 36 -5.11 -11.00 -10.68
N ASP A 37 -5.59 -12.11 -10.11
CA ASP A 37 -5.85 -12.22 -8.67
C ASP A 37 -4.54 -12.07 -7.85
N PRO A 38 -4.46 -11.11 -6.91
CA PRO A 38 -3.32 -10.97 -5.99
C PRO A 38 -3.00 -12.25 -5.20
N ALA A 39 -3.96 -13.14 -4.96
CA ALA A 39 -3.70 -14.40 -4.27
C ALA A 39 -3.05 -15.46 -5.18
N ALA A 40 -3.24 -15.36 -6.50
CA ALA A 40 -2.77 -16.33 -7.48
C ALA A 40 -1.46 -15.91 -8.18
N VAL A 41 -1.12 -14.62 -8.16
CA VAL A 41 0.08 -14.10 -8.83
C VAL A 41 1.38 -14.63 -8.18
N THR A 42 2.33 -15.06 -9.01
CA THR A 42 3.62 -15.53 -8.50
C THR A 42 4.55 -14.35 -8.20
N PRO A 43 5.35 -14.41 -7.11
CA PRO A 43 6.36 -13.38 -6.83
C PRO A 43 7.37 -13.18 -7.96
N ALA A 44 7.71 -14.25 -8.69
CA ALA A 44 8.64 -14.19 -9.82
C ALA A 44 8.13 -13.28 -10.94
N THR A 45 6.84 -13.37 -11.28
CA THR A 45 6.21 -12.51 -12.29
C THR A 45 6.30 -11.03 -11.91
N LEU A 46 6.02 -10.71 -10.65
CA LEU A 46 6.09 -9.33 -10.14
C LEU A 46 7.51 -8.80 -10.13
N LEU A 47 8.49 -9.61 -9.71
CA LEU A 47 9.91 -9.24 -9.74
C LEU A 47 10.41 -9.00 -11.17
N GLN A 48 10.06 -9.88 -12.11
CA GLN A 48 10.42 -9.70 -13.52
C GLN A 48 9.83 -8.42 -14.10
N ARG A 49 8.58 -8.09 -13.76
CA ARG A 49 7.92 -6.85 -14.20
C ARG A 49 8.54 -5.60 -13.57
N ALA A 50 8.92 -5.67 -12.30
CA ALA A 50 9.65 -4.58 -11.63
C ALA A 50 11.03 -4.34 -12.25
N GLN A 51 11.77 -5.41 -12.57
CA GLN A 51 13.07 -5.33 -13.23
C GLN A 51 12.95 -4.75 -14.65
N ALA A 52 11.98 -5.22 -15.44
CA ALA A 52 11.71 -4.68 -16.77
C ALA A 52 11.38 -3.18 -16.70
N ALA A 53 10.50 -2.76 -15.79
CA ALA A 53 10.17 -1.34 -15.59
C ALA A 53 11.40 -0.51 -15.18
N ALA A 54 12.22 -1.03 -14.26
CA ALA A 54 13.45 -0.36 -13.83
C ALA A 54 14.46 -0.22 -14.97
N GLN A 55 14.59 -1.23 -15.85
CA GLN A 55 15.42 -1.16 -17.03
C GLN A 55 14.89 -0.13 -18.03
N GLU A 56 13.60 -0.19 -18.35
CA GLU A 56 12.95 0.68 -19.35
C GLU A 56 12.92 2.15 -18.91
N GLN A 57 12.67 2.42 -17.62
CA GLN A 57 12.46 3.77 -17.11
C GLN A 57 13.72 4.43 -16.55
N LEU A 58 14.64 3.64 -15.98
CA LEU A 58 15.84 4.14 -15.31
C LEU A 58 17.15 3.67 -15.98
N GLY A 59 17.08 2.85 -17.03
CA GLY A 59 18.27 2.34 -17.74
C GLY A 59 19.07 1.30 -16.95
N LEU A 60 18.48 0.70 -15.90
CA LEU A 60 19.16 -0.25 -15.02
C LEU A 60 19.23 -1.63 -15.68
N ALA A 61 20.25 -1.84 -16.52
CA ALA A 61 20.44 -3.09 -17.26
C ALA A 61 21.04 -4.24 -16.41
N VAL A 62 21.57 -3.95 -15.22
CA VAL A 62 22.20 -4.94 -14.34
C VAL A 62 21.15 -5.57 -13.43
N ALA A 63 21.16 -6.90 -13.33
CA ALA A 63 20.28 -7.63 -12.42
C ALA A 63 20.58 -7.25 -10.95
N PRO A 64 19.55 -7.07 -10.11
CA PRO A 64 19.75 -6.68 -8.72
C PRO A 64 20.42 -7.79 -7.91
N ALA A 65 21.47 -7.44 -7.16
CA ALA A 65 22.16 -8.35 -6.25
C ALA A 65 21.23 -8.90 -5.14
N ARG A 66 20.23 -8.11 -4.74
CA ARG A 66 19.20 -8.49 -3.76
C ARG A 66 17.87 -7.87 -4.14
N SER A 67 16.79 -8.63 -4.00
CA SER A 67 15.42 -8.15 -4.20
C SER A 67 14.57 -8.43 -2.97
N ILE A 68 13.70 -7.49 -2.61
CA ILE A 68 12.70 -7.63 -1.55
C ILE A 68 11.34 -7.32 -2.17
N LEU A 69 10.39 -8.25 -2.03
CA LEU A 69 9.03 -8.08 -2.52
C LEU A 69 8.06 -8.07 -1.36
N LEU A 70 7.17 -7.08 -1.34
CA LEU A 70 6.05 -6.98 -0.41
C LEU A 70 4.76 -6.80 -1.21
N LEU A 71 3.84 -7.78 -1.12
CA LEU A 71 2.53 -7.71 -1.74
C LEU A 71 1.49 -7.28 -0.70
N LEU A 72 0.96 -6.07 -0.86
CA LEU A 72 -0.03 -5.48 0.05
C LEU A 72 -1.42 -5.50 -0.59
N GLN A 73 -2.30 -6.38 -0.10
CA GLN A 73 -3.69 -6.47 -0.56
C GLN A 73 -4.58 -5.47 0.18
N ALA A 74 -5.54 -4.88 -0.53
CA ALA A 74 -6.51 -3.92 0.02
C ALA A 74 -5.87 -2.79 0.87
N CYS A 75 -4.69 -2.32 0.46
CA CYS A 75 -3.85 -1.44 1.28
C CYS A 75 -4.05 0.07 1.05
N ILE A 76 -4.63 0.45 -0.09
CA ILE A 76 -4.91 1.85 -0.43
C ILE A 76 -6.40 1.94 -0.80
N PRO A 77 -7.25 2.53 0.05
CA PRO A 77 -8.66 2.68 -0.26
C PRO A 77 -8.85 3.63 -1.44
N GLN A 78 -9.78 3.27 -2.34
CA GLN A 78 -10.11 4.07 -3.51
C GLN A 78 -11.37 4.89 -3.21
N TYR A 79 -11.23 6.21 -3.14
CA TYR A 79 -12.37 7.11 -2.94
C TYR A 79 -13.05 7.35 -4.29
N THR A 80 -14.02 6.50 -4.60
CA THR A 80 -14.80 6.62 -5.83
C THR A 80 -15.75 7.81 -5.75
N LEU A 81 -16.32 8.19 -6.89
CA LEU A 81 -17.48 9.08 -6.92
C LEU A 81 -18.55 8.56 -5.94
N GLY A 82 -19.11 9.45 -5.13
CA GLY A 82 -20.04 9.04 -4.07
C GLY A 82 -19.42 8.92 -2.68
N HIS A 83 -18.08 9.01 -2.52
CA HIS A 83 -17.42 8.79 -1.22
C HIS A 83 -17.93 9.74 -0.13
N TRP A 84 -18.06 11.03 -0.44
CA TRP A 84 -18.54 12.01 0.54
C TRP A 84 -19.99 11.73 0.97
N GLN A 85 -20.89 11.39 0.03
CA GLN A 85 -22.28 11.02 0.37
C GLN A 85 -22.33 9.75 1.23
N ARG A 86 -21.41 8.80 0.97
CA ARG A 86 -21.29 7.59 1.78
C ARG A 86 -20.86 7.93 3.20
N MET A 87 -19.89 8.83 3.37
CA MET A 87 -19.44 9.27 4.69
C MET A 87 -20.55 10.01 5.44
N GLU A 88 -21.28 10.91 4.77
CA GLU A 88 -22.40 11.65 5.36
C GLU A 88 -23.51 10.69 5.83
N ARG A 89 -23.89 9.72 5.00
CA ARG A 89 -24.89 8.71 5.37
C ARG A 89 -24.46 7.86 6.56
N ILE A 90 -23.18 7.47 6.64
CA ILE A 90 -22.65 6.74 7.79
C ILE A 90 -22.70 7.61 9.04
N SER A 91 -22.22 8.86 8.97
CA SER A 91 -22.24 9.80 10.09
C SER A 91 -23.66 10.03 10.61
N ARG A 92 -24.62 10.29 9.71
CA ARG A 92 -26.03 10.46 10.06
C ARG A 92 -26.60 9.22 10.74
N PHE A 93 -26.31 8.02 10.23
CA PHE A 93 -26.76 6.77 10.84
C PHE A 93 -26.22 6.60 12.26
N LEU A 94 -24.93 6.88 12.49
CA LEU A 94 -24.33 6.80 13.83
C LEU A 94 -25.01 7.75 14.82
N ALA A 95 -25.30 8.98 14.37
CA ALA A 95 -25.98 9.99 15.18
C ALA A 95 -27.45 9.62 15.48
N GLU A 96 -28.21 9.20 14.47
CA GLU A 96 -29.62 8.81 14.61
C GLU A 96 -29.78 7.61 15.56
N GLN A 97 -28.88 6.64 15.47
CA GLN A 97 -28.88 5.45 16.33
C GLN A 97 -28.19 5.68 17.69
N ARG A 98 -27.65 6.88 17.94
CA ARG A 98 -26.91 7.25 19.16
C ARG A 98 -25.83 6.22 19.54
N LEU A 99 -25.10 5.73 18.53
CA LEU A 99 -24.07 4.72 18.73
C LEU A 99 -22.81 5.37 19.32
N PRO A 100 -22.24 4.85 20.42
CA PRO A 100 -20.98 5.32 20.97
C PRO A 100 -19.80 4.78 20.14
N LEU A 101 -19.75 5.16 18.86
CA LEU A 101 -18.78 4.66 17.88
C LEU A 101 -18.20 5.80 17.06
N SER A 102 -16.87 5.87 17.01
CA SER A 102 -16.13 6.81 16.16
C SER A 102 -15.37 6.04 15.07
N LEU A 103 -15.38 6.56 13.85
CA LEU A 103 -14.70 5.94 12.70
C LEU A 103 -13.43 6.71 12.37
N VAL A 104 -12.30 6.00 12.31
CA VAL A 104 -10.96 6.59 12.09
C VAL A 104 -10.15 5.76 11.08
N GLY A 105 -9.17 6.41 10.45
CA GLY A 105 -8.23 5.75 9.55
C GLY A 105 -8.48 6.01 8.06
N ALA A 106 -7.63 5.39 7.23
CA ALA A 106 -7.47 5.73 5.81
C ALA A 106 -8.74 5.54 4.96
N SER A 107 -9.71 4.76 5.44
CA SER A 107 -10.95 4.47 4.70
C SER A 107 -11.98 5.59 4.74
N TYR A 108 -11.80 6.60 5.61
CA TYR A 108 -12.85 7.58 5.90
C TYR A 108 -12.46 9.00 5.49
N ALA A 109 -11.49 9.59 6.18
CA ALA A 109 -11.26 11.04 6.18
C ALA A 109 -9.88 11.45 5.61
N GLY A 110 -9.36 10.67 4.66
CA GLY A 110 -8.07 10.91 4.00
C GLY A 110 -7.17 9.68 4.02
N VAL A 111 -6.34 9.52 3.00
CA VAL A 111 -5.51 8.32 2.81
C VAL A 111 -4.09 8.47 3.35
N SER A 112 -3.66 9.69 3.66
CA SER A 112 -2.31 9.93 4.14
C SER A 112 -2.16 9.57 5.62
N VAL A 113 -0.91 9.36 6.04
CA VAL A 113 -0.58 9.17 7.46
C VAL A 113 -1.01 10.38 8.29
N ASN A 114 -0.81 11.59 7.74
CA ASN A 114 -1.19 12.83 8.41
C ASN A 114 -2.71 12.90 8.63
N ASP A 115 -3.52 12.53 7.64
CA ASP A 115 -4.98 12.50 7.77
C ASP A 115 -5.42 11.45 8.80
N CYS A 116 -4.78 10.29 8.81
CA CYS A 116 -5.06 9.24 9.79
C CYS A 116 -4.76 9.72 11.22
N ILE A 117 -3.65 10.43 11.43
CA ILE A 117 -3.29 10.99 12.73
C ILE A 117 -4.28 12.10 13.13
N ALA A 118 -4.57 13.04 12.23
CA ALA A 118 -5.49 14.14 12.49
C ALA A 118 -6.90 13.65 12.81
N SER A 119 -7.43 12.70 12.03
CA SER A 119 -8.76 12.11 12.26
C SER A 119 -8.83 11.33 13.58
N ALA A 120 -7.79 10.58 13.94
CA ALA A 120 -7.72 9.89 15.22
C ALA A 120 -7.73 10.87 16.40
N LYS A 121 -6.94 11.96 16.31
CA LYS A 121 -6.91 13.00 17.35
C LYS A 121 -8.27 13.68 17.51
N ALA A 122 -8.91 14.08 16.42
CA ALA A 122 -10.24 14.69 16.44
C ALA A 122 -11.29 13.76 17.05
N ALA A 123 -11.26 12.47 16.73
CA ALA A 123 -12.18 11.49 17.32
C ALA A 123 -11.98 11.35 18.84
N VAL A 124 -10.74 11.33 19.33
CA VAL A 124 -10.46 11.29 20.77
C VAL A 124 -10.91 12.57 21.47
N GLU A 125 -10.67 13.74 20.88
CA GLU A 125 -11.15 15.02 21.44
C GLU A 125 -12.67 15.06 21.54
N GLN A 126 -13.39 14.54 20.55
CA GLN A 126 -14.86 14.42 20.59
C GLN A 126 -15.34 13.45 21.66
N LEU A 127 -14.61 12.37 21.93
CA LEU A 127 -14.94 11.40 22.98
C LEU A 127 -14.66 11.93 24.39
N LEU A 128 -13.61 12.73 24.55
CA LEU A 128 -13.19 13.29 25.84
C LEU A 128 -13.89 14.61 26.20
N GLY A 129 -14.31 15.38 25.20
CA GLY A 129 -15.01 16.67 25.36
C GLY A 129 -16.54 16.57 25.32
N GLY A 130 -17.08 15.35 25.25
CA GLY A 130 -18.52 15.03 25.34
C GLY A 130 -18.96 14.74 26.77
#